data_AF-A0A7Y5J5M5-F1
#
_entry.id   AF-A0A7Y5J5M5-F1
#
_cell.length_a   1.000
_cell.length_b   1.000
_cell.length_c   1.000
_cell.angle_alpha   90.00
_cell.angle_beta   90.00
_cell.angle_gamma   90.00
#
_symmetry.space_group_name_H-M   'P 1'
#
loop_
_entity.id
_entity.type
_entity.pdbx_description
1 polymer ?
#
loop_
_entity_poly.entity_id
_entity_poly.type
_entity_poly.pdbx_seq_one_letter_code
_entity_poly.pdbx_strand_id
1 'polypeptide(L)'
;HQAAVSDIVFSPDGRWLAAASYDGTVSLWEMARYNSDASYQPTVLDGHNSWVLSMAFSNDSRNLLAGCQDGSIHFWNLDPENYANQLCLDLRGALDDSIEEKKRLEVRQKKSIQQTDFDELTLEEYRLYFGEPDKQRLRNKPNNLALATGISVCRGR
;
A
#
# COMPACT_ATOMS: atom_id res chain seq x y z
N HIS A 1 -29.78 8.26 4.82
CA HIS A 1 -30.02 8.50 3.39
C HIS A 1 -30.48 9.93 3.15
N GLN A 2 -30.08 10.51 2.02
CA GLN A 2 -30.42 11.84 1.51
C GLN A 2 -31.23 11.77 0.20
N ALA A 3 -31.44 10.56 -0.34
CA ALA A 3 -32.31 10.32 -1.50
C ALA A 3 -33.23 9.11 -1.23
N ALA A 4 -34.07 8.76 -2.22
CA ALA A 4 -34.99 7.64 -2.10
C ALA A 4 -34.26 6.32 -1.84
N VAL A 5 -34.92 5.46 -1.06
CA VAL A 5 -34.48 4.08 -0.82
C VAL A 5 -34.88 3.26 -2.05
N SER A 6 -33.92 2.53 -2.61
CA SER A 6 -34.08 1.75 -3.84
C SER A 6 -34.33 0.27 -3.57
N ASP A 7 -33.76 -0.28 -2.49
CA ASP A 7 -33.87 -1.68 -2.12
C ASP A 7 -33.73 -1.86 -0.60
N ILE A 8 -34.33 -2.90 -0.06
CA ILE A 8 -34.28 -3.28 1.36
C ILE A 8 -34.16 -4.80 1.47
N VAL A 9 -33.16 -5.28 2.18
CA VAL A 9 -32.91 -6.72 2.35
C VAL A 9 -32.63 -7.07 3.81
N PHE A 10 -33.16 -8.20 4.24
CA PHE A 10 -32.81 -8.84 5.52
C PHE A 10 -31.79 -9.94 5.27
N SER A 11 -30.86 -10.12 6.21
CA SER A 11 -30.00 -11.30 6.19
C SER A 11 -30.82 -12.56 6.50
N PRO A 12 -30.47 -13.73 5.95
CA PRO A 12 -31.18 -15.00 6.19
C PRO A 12 -31.36 -15.37 7.68
N ASP A 13 -30.38 -15.06 8.51
CA ASP A 13 -30.40 -15.25 9.97
C ASP A 13 -31.19 -14.16 10.74
N GLY A 14 -31.69 -13.13 10.05
CA GLY A 14 -32.43 -12.01 10.63
C GLY A 14 -31.58 -11.05 11.47
N ARG A 15 -30.26 -11.24 11.51
CA ARG A 15 -29.35 -10.40 12.30
C ARG A 15 -29.16 -9.01 11.73
N TRP A 16 -29.24 -8.86 10.41
CA TRP A 16 -28.94 -7.64 9.70
C TRP A 16 -30.12 -7.19 8.85
N LEU A 17 -30.33 -5.87 8.82
CA LEU A 17 -31.16 -5.18 7.85
C LEU A 17 -30.27 -4.24 7.06
N ALA A 18 -30.37 -4.24 5.74
CA ALA A 18 -29.71 -3.28 4.87
C ALA A 18 -30.73 -2.52 4.03
N ALA A 19 -30.49 -1.23 3.82
CA ALA A 19 -31.26 -0.38 2.92
C ALA A 19 -30.32 0.36 1.97
N ALA A 20 -30.57 0.26 0.67
CA ALA A 20 -29.84 0.94 -0.38
C ALA A 20 -30.53 2.24 -0.76
N SER A 21 -29.75 3.24 -1.18
CA SER A 21 -30.31 4.52 -1.62
C SER A 21 -29.68 5.04 -2.90
N TYR A 22 -30.46 5.84 -3.62
CA TYR A 22 -30.01 6.65 -4.76
C TYR A 22 -29.05 7.78 -4.37
N ASP A 23 -28.69 7.93 -3.09
CA ASP A 23 -27.59 8.81 -2.67
C ASP A 23 -26.22 8.12 -2.72
N GLY A 24 -26.17 6.85 -3.13
CA GLY A 24 -24.95 6.05 -3.18
C GLY A 24 -24.54 5.44 -1.84
N THR A 25 -25.40 5.48 -0.83
CA THR A 25 -25.13 4.90 0.48
C THR A 25 -25.98 3.66 0.75
N VAL A 26 -25.42 2.74 1.53
CA VAL A 26 -26.16 1.63 2.12
C VAL A 26 -26.18 1.82 3.63
N SER A 27 -27.36 1.83 4.24
CA SER A 27 -27.51 1.86 5.70
C SER A 27 -27.66 0.43 6.20
N LEU A 28 -26.87 0.04 7.21
CA LEU A 28 -26.86 -1.30 7.79
C LEU A 28 -27.22 -1.24 9.27
N TRP A 29 -28.18 -2.05 9.71
CA TRP A 29 -28.62 -2.17 11.11
C TRP A 29 -28.39 -3.58 11.64
N GLU A 30 -27.81 -3.69 12.84
CA GLU A 30 -27.74 -4.96 13.58
C GLU A 30 -29.03 -5.14 14.40
N MET A 31 -29.92 -5.99 13.94
CA MET A 31 -31.20 -6.31 14.58
C MET A 31 -31.04 -7.19 15.82
N ALA A 32 -29.95 -7.96 15.93
CA ALA A 32 -29.71 -8.82 17.09
C ALA A 32 -29.40 -8.05 18.39
N ARG A 33 -29.02 -6.76 18.30
CA ARG A 33 -28.84 -5.87 19.46
C ARG A 33 -30.14 -5.19 19.87
N TYR A 34 -31.29 -5.83 19.67
CA TYR A 34 -32.58 -5.37 20.19
C TYR A 34 -32.70 -5.55 21.71
N ASN A 35 -31.67 -5.14 22.43
CA ASN A 35 -31.71 -4.86 23.85
C ASN A 35 -31.91 -3.35 23.95
N SER A 36 -32.92 -2.94 24.71
CA SER A 36 -33.59 -1.63 24.77
C SER A 36 -32.73 -0.36 24.93
N ASP A 37 -31.40 -0.46 24.97
CA ASP A 37 -30.44 0.64 25.15
C ASP A 37 -29.50 0.88 23.95
N ALA A 38 -29.51 0.03 22.92
CA ALA A 38 -28.65 0.24 21.75
C ALA A 38 -29.21 1.37 20.87
N SER A 39 -28.41 2.43 20.64
CA SER A 39 -28.79 3.51 19.74
C SER A 39 -29.09 2.94 18.34
N TYR A 40 -30.26 3.28 17.79
CA TYR A 40 -30.78 2.86 16.48
C TYR A 40 -30.02 3.45 15.28
N GLN A 41 -28.72 3.72 15.43
CA GLN A 41 -27.93 4.37 14.40
C GLN A 41 -27.44 3.31 13.41
N PRO A 42 -27.80 3.42 12.12
CA PRO A 42 -27.22 2.56 11.11
C PRO A 42 -25.73 2.82 10.99
N THR A 43 -24.98 1.78 10.67
CA THR A 43 -23.67 1.95 10.05
C THR A 43 -23.91 2.34 8.60
N VAL A 44 -23.35 3.48 8.19
CA VAL A 44 -23.44 3.92 6.78
C VAL A 44 -22.25 3.32 6.04
N LEU A 45 -22.54 2.48 5.06
CA LEU A 45 -21.58 1.93 4.13
C LEU A 45 -21.55 2.86 2.90
N ASP A 46 -20.42 3.52 2.72
CA ASP A 46 -20.15 4.43 1.62
C ASP A 46 -19.21 3.77 0.59
N GLY A 47 -18.76 4.56 -0.39
CA GLY A 47 -17.81 4.13 -1.42
C GLY A 47 -18.42 3.89 -2.80
N HIS A 48 -19.74 3.96 -2.96
CA HIS A 48 -20.36 3.92 -4.29
C HIS A 48 -20.35 5.33 -4.89
N ASN A 49 -20.00 5.43 -6.17
CA ASN A 49 -19.96 6.72 -6.87
C ASN A 49 -21.28 7.05 -7.58
N SER A 50 -22.29 6.19 -7.45
CA SER A 50 -23.59 6.36 -8.08
C SER A 50 -24.68 5.63 -7.30
N TRP A 51 -25.88 5.55 -7.88
CA TRP A 51 -27.07 4.97 -7.26
C TRP A 51 -26.87 3.50 -6.95
N VAL A 52 -27.14 3.11 -5.72
CA VAL A 52 -27.24 1.69 -5.37
C VAL A 52 -28.61 1.20 -5.82
N LEU A 53 -28.66 0.18 -6.67
CA LEU A 53 -29.88 -0.26 -7.33
C LEU A 53 -30.42 -1.58 -6.77
N SER A 54 -29.55 -2.43 -6.23
CA SER A 54 -29.92 -3.75 -5.73
C SER A 54 -28.92 -4.23 -4.69
N MET A 55 -29.39 -5.05 -3.76
CA MET A 55 -28.55 -5.73 -2.77
C MET A 55 -28.89 -7.21 -2.66
N ALA A 56 -27.92 -7.99 -2.16
CA ALA A 56 -28.15 -9.38 -1.78
C ALA A 56 -27.26 -9.77 -0.61
N PHE A 57 -27.84 -10.44 0.38
CA PHE A 57 -27.07 -11.15 1.40
C PHE A 57 -26.67 -12.53 0.90
N SER A 58 -25.48 -12.99 1.31
CA SER A 58 -25.11 -14.39 1.18
C SER A 58 -25.99 -15.26 2.08
N ASN A 59 -26.15 -16.53 1.70
CA ASN A 59 -27.03 -17.47 2.40
C ASN A 59 -26.57 -17.78 3.83
N ASP A 60 -25.31 -17.53 4.15
CA ASP A 60 -24.69 -17.67 5.48
C ASP A 60 -24.76 -16.37 6.32
N SER A 61 -25.41 -15.31 5.81
CA SER A 61 -25.53 -13.98 6.45
C SER A 61 -24.22 -13.23 6.70
N ARG A 62 -23.09 -13.71 6.18
CA ARG A 62 -21.77 -13.10 6.45
C ARG A 62 -21.35 -12.07 5.44
N ASN A 63 -22.01 -11.99 4.29
CA ASN A 63 -21.62 -11.11 3.22
C ASN A 63 -22.81 -10.33 2.68
N LEU A 64 -22.57 -9.08 2.33
CA LEU A 64 -23.51 -8.21 1.63
C LEU A 64 -22.88 -7.78 0.32
N LEU A 65 -23.64 -7.92 -0.77
CA LEU A 65 -23.31 -7.37 -2.09
C LEU A 65 -24.28 -6.23 -2.40
N ALA A 66 -23.76 -5.16 -3.00
CA ALA A 66 -24.55 -4.08 -3.55
C ALA A 66 -24.12 -3.78 -4.99
N GLY A 67 -25.10 -3.71 -5.88
CA GLY A 67 -24.93 -3.32 -7.28
C GLY A 67 -25.18 -1.83 -7.47
N CYS A 68 -24.22 -1.15 -8.09
CA CYS A 68 -24.29 0.27 -8.39
C CYS A 68 -24.67 0.51 -9.86
N GLN A 69 -25.32 1.64 -10.15
CA GLN A 69 -25.66 2.05 -11.51
C GLN A 69 -24.43 2.27 -12.40
N ASP A 70 -23.28 2.63 -11.83
CA ASP A 70 -22.02 2.80 -12.56
C ASP A 70 -21.39 1.48 -13.03
N GLY A 71 -22.04 0.34 -12.75
CA GLY A 71 -21.58 -1.00 -13.09
C GLY A 71 -20.62 -1.60 -12.08
N SER A 72 -20.27 -0.88 -11.01
CA SER A 72 -19.49 -1.44 -9.90
C SER A 72 -20.37 -2.30 -8.99
N ILE A 73 -19.70 -3.25 -8.33
CA ILE A 73 -20.29 -4.08 -7.28
C ILE A 73 -19.41 -3.91 -6.06
N HIS A 74 -20.02 -3.54 -4.94
CA HIS A 74 -19.35 -3.49 -3.65
C HIS A 74 -19.70 -4.71 -2.82
N PHE A 75 -18.74 -5.12 -2.01
CA PHE A 75 -18.81 -6.28 -1.16
C PHE A 75 -18.40 -5.89 0.25
N TRP A 76 -19.20 -6.30 1.23
CA TRP A 76 -18.86 -6.18 2.64
C TRP A 76 -18.93 -7.55 3.31
N ASN A 77 -17.89 -7.85 4.07
CA ASN A 77 -17.87 -8.97 4.97
C ASN A 77 -18.30 -8.49 6.37
N LEU A 78 -19.36 -9.09 6.89
CA LEU A 78 -19.99 -8.77 8.17
C LEU A 78 -19.63 -9.77 9.28
N ASP A 79 -18.68 -10.69 9.00
CA ASP A 79 -18.20 -11.65 9.99
C ASP A 79 -17.34 -10.90 11.03
N PRO A 80 -17.73 -10.91 12.32
CA PRO A 80 -16.98 -10.26 13.38
C PRO A 80 -15.54 -10.76 13.49
N GLU A 81 -15.29 -12.03 13.18
CA GLU A 81 -13.94 -12.60 13.23
C GLU A 81 -13.06 -12.09 12.09
N ASN A 82 -13.67 -11.71 10.95
CA ASN A 82 -12.90 -11.24 9.81
C ASN A 82 -12.38 -9.82 10.00
N TYR A 83 -13.09 -8.95 10.73
CA TYR A 83 -12.57 -7.62 11.08
C TYR A 83 -11.25 -7.69 11.85
N ALA A 84 -11.13 -8.64 12.80
CA ALA A 84 -9.89 -8.85 13.54
C ALA A 84 -8.76 -9.38 12.65
N ASN A 85 -9.09 -10.31 11.75
CA ASN A 85 -8.11 -10.90 10.83
C ASN A 85 -7.62 -9.89 9.78
N GLN A 86 -8.52 -9.09 9.22
CA GLN A 86 -8.19 -8.05 8.25
C GLN A 86 -7.29 -6.98 8.88
N LEU A 87 -7.64 -6.48 10.07
CA LEU A 87 -6.81 -5.53 10.81
C LEU A 87 -5.43 -6.12 11.12
N CYS A 88 -5.37 -7.39 11.51
CA CYS A 88 -4.11 -8.08 11.82
C CYS A 88 -3.23 -8.23 10.56
N LEU A 89 -3.83 -8.54 9.40
CA LEU A 89 -3.13 -8.61 8.13
C LEU A 89 -2.61 -7.24 7.67
N ASP A 90 -3.43 -6.20 7.77
CA ASP A 90 -3.05 -4.84 7.39
C ASP A 90 -1.91 -4.31 8.27
N LEU A 91 -2.00 -4.52 9.59
CA LEU A 91 -0.93 -4.17 10.54
C LEU A 91 0.36 -4.94 10.26
N ARG A 92 0.26 -6.21 9.88
CA ARG A 92 1.41 -7.03 9.51
C ARG A 92 2.07 -6.54 8.23
N GLY A 93 1.29 -6.21 7.20
CA GLY A 93 1.79 -5.63 5.96
C GLY A 93 2.52 -4.31 6.20
N ALA A 94 1.93 -3.41 6.99
CA ALA A 94 2.57 -2.15 7.36
C ALA A 94 3.88 -2.34 8.13
N LEU A 95 3.97 -3.36 8.99
CA LEU A 95 5.20 -3.69 9.71
C LEU A 95 6.28 -4.25 8.76
N ASP A 96 5.90 -5.12 7.83
CA ASP A 96 6.81 -5.71 6.86
C ASP A 96 7.39 -4.64 5.92
N ASP A 97 6.57 -3.69 5.46
CA ASP A 97 7.00 -2.55 4.65
C ASP A 97 8.01 -1.67 5.41
N SER A 98 7.75 -1.39 6.70
CA SER A 98 8.65 -0.61 7.54
C SER A 98 10.00 -1.30 7.76
N ILE A 99 9.99 -2.63 7.94
CA ILE A 99 11.21 -3.43 8.06
C ILE A 99 12.01 -3.38 6.75
N GLU A 100 11.34 -3.51 5.61
CA GLU A 100 12.01 -3.50 4.31
C GLU A 100 12.59 -2.13 3.96
N GLU A 101 11.89 -1.05 4.30
CA GLU A 101 12.41 0.31 4.19
C GLU A 101 13.66 0.49 5.05
N LYS A 102 13.64 0.02 6.30
CA LYS A 102 14.81 0.06 7.19
C LYS A 102 16.01 -0.67 6.59
N LYS A 103 15.82 -1.87 6.03
CA LYS A 103 16.89 -2.61 5.35
C LYS A 103 17.46 -1.83 4.16
N ARG A 104 16.60 -1.20 3.35
CA ARG A 104 17.03 -0.38 2.20
C ARG A 104 17.88 0.80 2.66
N LEU A 105 17.49 1.47 3.75
CA LEU A 105 18.25 2.57 4.33
C LEU A 105 19.61 2.09 4.86
N GLU A 106 19.67 0.96 5.54
CA GLU A 106 20.93 0.37 6.02
C GLU A 106 21.89 0.02 4.88
N VAL A 107 21.38 -0.55 3.78
CA VAL A 107 22.19 -0.83 2.58
C VAL A 107 22.71 0.47 1.97
N ARG A 108 21.86 1.50 1.87
CA ARG A 108 22.26 2.82 1.36
C ARG A 108 23.33 3.46 2.24
N GLN A 109 23.20 3.37 3.56
CA GLN A 109 24.16 3.90 4.51
C GLN A 109 25.50 3.16 4.41
N LYS A 110 25.49 1.81 4.37
CA LYS A 110 26.71 1.00 4.19
C LYS A 110 27.41 1.31 2.88
N LYS A 111 26.65 1.50 1.79
CA LYS A 111 27.20 1.89 0.48
C LYS A 111 27.78 3.30 0.52
N SER A 112 27.15 4.23 1.22
CA SER A 112 27.69 5.58 1.43
C SER A 112 29.00 5.57 2.21
N ILE A 113 29.10 4.75 3.26
CA ILE A 113 30.31 4.61 4.08
C ILE A 113 31.47 4.03 3.25
N GLN A 114 31.21 2.97 2.47
CA GLN A 114 32.25 2.41 1.59
C GLN A 114 32.68 3.37 0.47
N GLN A 115 31.76 4.22 -0.01
CA GLN A 115 32.09 5.26 -0.98
C GLN A 115 32.98 6.34 -0.35
N THR A 116 32.67 6.77 0.88
CA THR A 116 33.48 7.77 1.60
C THR A 116 34.86 7.22 2.01
N ASP A 117 34.97 5.94 2.37
CA ASP A 117 36.27 5.28 2.64
C ASP A 117 37.15 5.16 1.36
N PHE A 118 36.55 5.22 0.17
CA PHE A 118 37.27 5.17 -1.12
C PHE A 118 37.63 6.56 -1.67
N ASP A 119 36.82 7.58 -1.33
CA ASP A 119 37.05 8.96 -1.75
C ASP A 119 38.08 9.69 -0.85
N GLU A 120 38.51 9.08 0.25
CA GLU A 120 39.51 9.62 1.18
C GLU A 120 40.91 8.98 1.04
N LEU A 121 41.25 8.44 -0.13
CA LEU A 121 42.66 8.24 -0.46
C LEU A 121 43.28 9.63 -0.66
N THR A 122 44.00 10.09 0.36
CA THR A 122 44.74 11.34 0.29
C THR A 122 45.71 11.30 -0.90
N LEU A 123 45.90 12.46 -1.54
CA LEU A 123 46.87 12.64 -2.64
C LEU A 123 48.29 12.12 -2.29
N GLU A 124 48.61 12.02 -0.99
CA GLU A 124 49.85 11.45 -0.48
C GLU A 124 49.93 9.93 -0.64
N GLU A 125 48.87 9.18 -0.29
CA GLU A 125 48.82 7.73 -0.46
C GLU A 125 48.87 7.32 -1.94
N TYR A 126 48.21 8.10 -2.80
CA TYR A 126 48.25 7.88 -4.26
C TYR A 126 49.67 8.10 -4.83
N ARG A 127 50.41 9.12 -4.35
CA ARG A 127 51.82 9.35 -4.72
C ARG A 127 52.73 8.24 -4.20
N LEU A 128 52.40 7.66 -3.05
CA LEU A 128 53.18 6.59 -2.44
C LEU A 128 53.05 5.27 -3.22
N TYR A 129 51.86 4.96 -3.74
CA TYR A 129 51.61 3.74 -4.52
C TYR A 129 51.88 3.88 -6.02
N PHE A 130 51.62 5.06 -6.61
CA PHE A 130 51.65 5.26 -8.07
C PHE A 130 52.71 6.26 -8.55
N GLY A 131 53.48 6.88 -7.65
CA GLY A 131 54.51 7.87 -7.99
C GLY A 131 53.95 9.26 -8.35
N GLU A 132 54.84 10.23 -8.60
CA GLU A 132 54.41 11.57 -9.03
C GLU A 132 53.66 11.49 -10.39
N PRO A 133 52.46 12.08 -10.50
CA PRO A 133 51.72 12.07 -11.76
C PRO A 133 52.47 12.86 -12.83
N ASP A 134 52.74 12.18 -13.94
CA ASP A 134 53.51 12.70 -15.06
C ASP A 134 52.78 13.88 -15.73
N LYS A 135 53.36 15.09 -15.61
CA LYS A 135 52.72 16.38 -15.95
C LYS A 135 52.34 16.52 -17.43
N GLN A 136 52.79 15.59 -18.30
CA GLN A 136 52.47 15.61 -19.73
C GLN A 136 51.09 15.03 -20.07
N ARG A 137 50.45 14.24 -19.19
CA ARG A 137 49.11 13.67 -19.45
C ARG A 137 47.94 14.63 -19.22
N LEU A 138 48.17 15.80 -18.61
CA LEU A 138 47.14 16.80 -18.31
C LEU A 138 46.90 17.81 -19.45
N ARG A 139 47.71 17.83 -20.52
CA ARG A 139 47.56 18.81 -21.61
C ARG A 139 46.52 18.46 -22.67
N ASN A 140 46.04 17.22 -22.73
CA ASN A 140 45.05 16.81 -23.71
C ASN A 140 43.77 16.28 -23.04
N LYS A 141 42.89 17.21 -22.64
CA LYS A 141 41.45 16.97 -22.63
C LYS A 141 40.73 18.19 -23.23
N PRO A 142 39.97 18.05 -24.32
CA PRO A 142 38.87 18.95 -24.56
C PRO A 142 37.77 18.69 -23.52
N ASN A 143 37.04 19.74 -23.19
CA ASN A 143 35.99 19.76 -22.19
C ASN A 143 34.89 18.71 -22.45
N ASN A 144 34.58 17.98 -21.37
CA ASN A 144 33.31 17.37 -21.00
C ASN A 144 32.65 16.30 -21.89
N LEU A 145 32.23 15.25 -21.18
CA LEU A 145 31.40 14.10 -21.56
C LEU A 145 32.05 13.02 -22.44
N ALA A 146 32.78 12.10 -21.80
CA ALA A 146 32.63 10.66 -22.08
C ALA A 146 33.38 9.84 -21.01
N LEU A 147 32.73 8.74 -20.63
CA LEU A 147 33.26 7.67 -19.79
C LEU A 147 34.66 7.22 -20.24
N ALA A 148 35.52 6.96 -19.27
CA ALA A 148 36.62 6.01 -19.44
C ALA A 148 36.57 5.04 -18.25
N THR A 149 35.68 4.06 -18.38
CA THR A 149 35.69 2.80 -17.65
C THR A 149 37.05 2.13 -17.82
N GLY A 150 37.88 2.17 -16.79
CA GLY A 150 39.09 1.36 -16.67
C GLY A 150 38.76 -0.02 -16.08
N ILE A 151 37.91 -0.80 -16.73
CA ILE A 151 37.74 -2.22 -16.41
C ILE A 151 38.80 -2.99 -17.20
N SER A 152 39.84 -3.47 -16.53
CA SER A 152 40.68 -4.55 -17.03
C SER A 152 40.02 -5.88 -16.65
N VAL A 153 39.36 -6.54 -17.60
CA VAL A 153 38.92 -7.94 -17.44
C VAL A 153 40.15 -8.83 -17.62
N CYS A 154 40.65 -9.40 -16.53
CA CYS A 154 41.62 -10.50 -16.58
C CYS A 154 40.95 -11.74 -17.18
N ARG A 155 41.39 -12.16 -18.38
CA ARG A 155 41.13 -13.52 -18.90
C ARG A 155 42.17 -14.46 -18.29
N GLY A 156 41.71 -15.39 -17.45
CA GLY A 156 42.51 -16.53 -16.99
C GLY A 156 42.75 -17.53 -18.13
N ARG A 157 43.92 -18.18 -18.08
CA ARG A 157 44.29 -19.35 -18.91
C ARG A 157 43.50 -20.57 -18.50
#